data_AF-A0A8T2R587-F1
#
_entry.id   AF-A0A8T2R587-F1
#
_cell.length_a   1.000
_cell.length_b   1.000
_cell.length_c   1.000
_cell.angle_alpha   90.00
_cell.angle_beta   90.00
_cell.angle_gamma   90.00
#
_symmetry.space_group_name_H-M   'P 1'
#
loop_
_entity.id
_entity.type
_entity.pdbx_description
1 polymer ?
#
loop_
_entity_poly.entity_id
_entity_poly.type
_entity_poly.pdbx_seq_one_letter_code
_entity_poly.pdbx_strand_id
1 'polypeptide(L)'
;MNDRLLRELAPPLDAQEIGSLFAPPPWGEKSVQSPFARVIACGEDFENDKVAWEPFRNNVDMDMEARVLQQSTRESNKVICKEGQKHKAALRAWQGVSHKYRDILRRRSSWHLISLFEEKIISFLEEVVSGRSEYLYFNVEDAYHRLLIHGLCEFHGLVSKTISNIESDGSIGCANLMIKPKGKNRIIQEPYQGVPMPLLHFLVGADKGAPLAASGA
;
A
#
# COMPACT_ATOMS: atom_id res chain seq x y z
N MET A 1 48.69 47.15 -27.84
CA MET A 1 48.66 47.66 -26.45
C MET A 1 47.87 46.77 -25.49
N ASN A 2 46.95 45.90 -25.97
CA ASN A 2 46.09 45.08 -25.12
C ASN A 2 46.74 43.78 -24.61
N ASP A 3 47.65 43.18 -25.39
CA ASP A 3 48.24 41.87 -25.07
C ASP A 3 49.14 41.88 -23.84
N ARG A 4 49.74 43.03 -23.53
CA ARG A 4 50.55 43.20 -22.32
C ARG A 4 49.67 43.22 -21.08
N LEU A 5 48.49 43.85 -21.19
CA LEU A 5 47.52 43.97 -20.10
C LEU A 5 46.81 42.64 -19.84
N LEU A 6 46.49 41.88 -20.91
CA LEU A 6 45.96 40.51 -20.79
C LEU A 6 46.94 39.55 -20.11
N ARG A 7 48.25 39.75 -20.32
CA ARG A 7 49.31 38.94 -19.71
C ARG A 7 49.55 39.28 -18.24
N GLU A 8 49.26 40.51 -17.82
CA GLU A 8 49.37 40.95 -16.42
C GLU A 8 48.11 40.60 -15.60
N LEU A 9 46.95 40.43 -16.24
CA LEU A 9 45.70 40.04 -15.59
C LEU A 9 45.56 38.53 -15.35
N ALA A 10 46.28 37.70 -16.11
CA ALA A 10 46.28 36.25 -15.93
C ALA A 10 47.42 35.83 -14.99
N PRO A 11 47.12 35.26 -13.81
CA PRO A 11 48.17 34.68 -12.96
C PRO A 11 48.88 33.53 -13.69
N PRO A 12 50.17 33.29 -13.40
CA PRO A 12 50.87 32.13 -13.94
C PRO A 12 50.21 30.86 -13.40
N LEU A 13 49.63 30.07 -14.32
CA LEU A 13 48.98 28.80 -13.99
C LEU A 13 50.04 27.73 -13.70
N ASP A 14 49.80 26.94 -12.66
CA ASP A 14 50.65 25.80 -12.33
C ASP A 14 50.47 24.66 -13.35
N ALA A 15 51.48 23.81 -13.53
CA ALA A 15 51.46 22.71 -14.49
C ALA A 15 50.26 21.77 -14.27
N GLN A 16 49.82 21.61 -13.02
CA GLN A 16 48.65 20.82 -12.66
C GLN A 16 47.33 21.48 -13.09
N GLU A 17 47.23 22.81 -13.00
CA GLU A 17 46.06 23.60 -13.42
C GLU A 17 45.96 23.66 -14.95
N ILE A 18 47.10 23.76 -15.62
CA ILE A 18 47.16 23.65 -17.09
C ILE A 18 46.69 22.25 -17.52
N GLY A 19 47.10 21.20 -16.81
CA GLY A 19 46.69 19.82 -17.09
C GLY A 19 45.18 19.57 -16.90
N SER A 20 44.56 20.20 -15.91
CA SER A 20 43.13 20.01 -15.63
C SER A 20 42.22 20.66 -16.66
N LEU A 21 42.63 21.78 -17.27
CA LEU A 21 41.89 22.49 -18.33
C LEU A 21 41.70 21.66 -19.61
N PHE A 22 42.59 20.70 -19.86
CA PHE A 22 42.59 19.86 -21.06
C PHE A 22 42.26 18.40 -20.79
N ALA A 23 41.99 18.03 -19.53
CA ALA A 23 41.67 16.66 -19.20
C ALA A 23 40.17 16.39 -19.45
N PRO A 24 39.81 15.47 -20.37
CA PRO A 24 38.42 15.11 -20.58
C PRO A 24 37.86 14.45 -19.30
N PRO A 25 36.55 14.51 -19.03
CA PRO A 25 35.96 13.71 -17.94
C PRO A 25 36.31 12.23 -18.22
N PRO A 26 36.98 11.46 -17.34
CA PRO A 26 37.22 11.61 -15.90
C PRO A 26 38.66 11.97 -15.43
N TRP A 27 39.55 12.46 -16.30
CA TRP A 27 40.96 12.72 -15.95
C TRP A 27 41.25 14.13 -15.40
N GLY A 28 40.26 15.02 -15.42
CA GLY A 28 40.30 16.34 -14.78
C GLY A 28 39.92 16.30 -13.30
N GLU A 29 39.87 17.47 -12.65
CA GLU A 29 39.61 17.60 -11.21
C GLU A 29 38.41 16.75 -10.74
N LYS A 30 38.58 16.11 -9.58
CA LYS A 30 37.88 14.89 -9.14
C LYS A 30 36.39 14.88 -9.52
N SER A 31 36.01 13.94 -10.38
CA SER A 31 34.62 13.63 -10.71
C SER A 31 33.76 13.54 -9.45
N VAL A 32 32.57 14.12 -9.46
CA VAL A 32 31.54 13.92 -8.43
C VAL A 32 31.46 12.42 -8.14
N GLN A 33 31.79 12.02 -6.90
CA GLN A 33 31.75 10.62 -6.52
C GLN A 33 30.38 10.04 -6.87
N SER A 34 30.38 8.94 -7.63
CA SER A 34 29.14 8.24 -7.96
C SER A 34 28.42 7.89 -6.66
N PRO A 35 27.08 7.85 -6.63
CA PRO A 35 26.34 7.46 -5.43
C PRO A 35 26.84 6.13 -4.85
N PHE A 36 27.20 5.18 -5.72
CA PHE A 36 27.83 3.92 -5.33
C PHE A 36 29.17 4.16 -4.62
N ALA A 37 30.09 4.93 -5.22
CA ALA A 37 31.39 5.27 -4.62
C ALA A 37 31.24 5.97 -3.26
N ARG A 38 30.20 6.79 -3.09
CA ARG A 38 29.91 7.49 -1.84
C ARG A 38 29.48 6.55 -0.72
N VAL A 39 28.68 5.52 -1.04
CA VAL A 39 28.27 4.48 -0.08
C VAL A 39 29.46 3.64 0.37
N ILE A 40 30.42 3.37 -0.52
CA ILE A 40 31.63 2.59 -0.16
C ILE A 40 32.74 3.43 0.47
N ALA A 41 32.70 4.77 0.36
CA ALA A 41 33.79 5.67 0.77
C ALA A 41 33.50 6.51 2.03
N CYS A 42 32.23 6.73 2.39
CA CYS A 42 31.84 7.57 3.51
C CYS A 42 31.19 6.77 4.64
N GLY A 43 31.93 6.55 5.73
CA GLY A 43 31.41 6.16 7.03
C GLY A 43 32.55 5.71 7.94
N GLU A 44 32.65 6.19 9.19
CA GLU A 44 33.58 5.64 10.19
C GLU A 44 33.23 4.18 10.56
N ASP A 45 32.03 3.72 10.16
CA ASP A 45 31.58 2.33 10.14
C ASP A 45 32.15 1.53 8.94
N PHE A 46 33.15 2.10 8.23
CA PHE A 46 33.79 1.60 7.01
C PHE A 46 34.19 0.12 7.06
N GLU A 47 34.74 -0.31 8.20
CA GLU A 47 35.22 -1.68 8.37
C GLU A 47 34.03 -2.66 8.42
N ASN A 48 32.97 -2.32 9.14
CA ASN A 48 31.81 -3.19 9.33
C ASN A 48 30.98 -3.35 8.05
N ASP A 49 30.72 -2.26 7.34
CA ASP A 49 29.94 -2.32 6.10
C ASP A 49 30.77 -2.94 4.97
N LYS A 50 32.06 -2.62 4.82
CA LYS A 50 32.91 -3.31 3.84
C LYS A 50 32.94 -4.82 4.10
N VAL A 51 33.08 -5.25 5.36
CA VAL A 51 33.04 -6.66 5.79
C VAL A 51 31.68 -7.31 5.51
N ALA A 52 30.56 -6.58 5.64
CA ALA A 52 29.24 -7.10 5.27
C ALA A 52 29.12 -7.39 3.77
N TRP A 53 29.86 -6.67 2.93
CA TRP A 53 29.87 -6.83 1.47
C TRP A 53 31.02 -7.71 0.94
N GLU A 54 32.05 -8.04 1.73
CA GLU A 54 33.17 -8.91 1.30
C GLU A 54 32.74 -10.33 0.90
N PRO A 55 31.77 -11.00 1.56
CA PRO A 55 31.24 -12.29 1.13
C PRO A 55 30.65 -12.25 -0.29
N PHE A 56 30.06 -11.12 -0.69
CA PHE A 56 29.49 -10.91 -2.03
C PHE A 56 30.53 -10.52 -3.09
N ARG A 57 31.76 -10.15 -2.70
CA ARG A 57 32.81 -9.76 -3.64
C ARG A 57 33.67 -10.92 -4.11
N ASN A 58 33.93 -11.89 -3.23
CA ASN A 58 34.90 -12.95 -3.50
C ASN A 58 34.32 -14.37 -3.46
N ASN A 59 33.08 -14.56 -3.00
CA ASN A 59 32.56 -15.90 -2.69
C ASN A 59 31.07 -16.08 -3.03
N VAL A 60 30.63 -15.48 -4.13
CA VAL A 60 29.27 -15.71 -4.63
C VAL A 60 29.23 -17.05 -5.34
N ASP A 61 29.00 -18.08 -4.55
CA ASP A 61 28.69 -19.42 -5.03
C ASP A 61 27.38 -19.36 -5.82
N MET A 62 27.41 -19.76 -7.10
CA MET A 62 26.21 -19.79 -7.95
C MET A 62 25.10 -20.65 -7.34
N ASP A 63 25.44 -21.66 -6.54
CA ASP A 63 24.47 -22.47 -5.84
C ASP A 63 23.80 -21.69 -4.69
N MET A 64 24.52 -20.76 -4.05
CA MET A 64 23.94 -19.84 -3.05
C MET A 64 23.01 -18.83 -3.71
N GLU A 65 23.38 -18.26 -4.86
CA GLU A 65 22.49 -17.38 -5.64
C GLU A 65 21.22 -18.12 -6.07
N ALA A 66 21.36 -19.32 -6.64
CA ALA A 66 20.24 -20.13 -7.07
C ALA A 66 19.30 -20.47 -5.90
N ARG A 67 19.86 -20.74 -4.70
CA ARG A 67 19.08 -20.97 -3.48
C ARG A 67 18.34 -19.71 -3.03
N VAL A 68 18.96 -18.54 -3.06
CA VAL A 68 18.32 -17.25 -2.72
C VAL A 68 17.20 -16.90 -3.72
N LEU A 69 17.44 -17.13 -5.02
CA LEU A 69 16.43 -16.94 -6.07
C LEU A 69 15.27 -17.93 -5.95
N GLN A 70 15.54 -19.20 -5.65
CA GLN A 70 14.49 -20.18 -5.39
C GLN A 70 13.70 -19.86 -4.12
N GLN A 71 14.37 -19.41 -3.07
CA GLN A 71 13.71 -19.01 -1.83
C GLN A 71 12.80 -17.80 -2.05
N SER A 72 13.29 -16.75 -2.70
CA SER A 72 12.47 -15.58 -3.05
C SER A 72 11.32 -15.94 -3.99
N THR A 73 11.51 -16.84 -4.96
CA THR A 73 10.44 -17.36 -5.82
C THR A 73 9.39 -18.14 -5.03
N ARG A 74 9.82 -18.99 -4.08
CA ARG A 74 8.92 -19.73 -3.19
C ARG A 74 8.14 -18.79 -2.26
N GLU A 75 8.78 -17.76 -1.73
CA GLU A 75 8.14 -16.72 -0.92
C GLU A 75 7.13 -15.91 -1.74
N SER A 76 7.49 -15.51 -2.97
CA SER A 76 6.60 -14.85 -3.93
C SER A 76 5.37 -15.71 -4.23
N ASN A 77 5.58 -17.00 -4.52
CA ASN A 77 4.48 -17.94 -4.77
C ASN A 77 3.59 -18.13 -3.54
N LYS A 78 4.15 -18.16 -2.32
CA LYS A 78 3.37 -18.20 -1.08
C LYS A 78 2.50 -16.95 -0.93
N VAL A 79 3.02 -15.77 -1.25
CA VAL A 79 2.26 -14.50 -1.20
C VAL A 79 1.13 -14.52 -2.23
N ILE A 80 1.40 -14.93 -3.47
CA ILE A 80 0.39 -15.05 -4.54
C ILE A 80 -0.72 -16.03 -4.15
N CYS A 81 -0.36 -17.19 -3.59
CA CYS A 81 -1.34 -18.16 -3.11
C CYS A 81 -2.22 -17.60 -1.98
N LYS A 82 -1.64 -16.89 -1.00
CA LYS A 82 -2.38 -16.24 0.09
C LYS A 82 -3.30 -15.14 -0.44
N GLU A 83 -2.82 -14.30 -1.35
CA GLU A 83 -3.62 -13.24 -1.96
C GLU A 83 -4.76 -13.82 -2.80
N GLY A 84 -4.50 -14.90 -3.55
CA GLY A 84 -5.53 -15.64 -4.28
C GLY A 84 -6.60 -16.27 -3.37
N GLN A 85 -6.22 -16.74 -2.17
CA GLN A 85 -7.17 -17.22 -1.16
C GLN A 85 -8.04 -16.08 -0.63
N LYS A 86 -7.43 -14.95 -0.26
CA LYS A 86 -8.18 -13.75 0.18
C LYS A 86 -9.14 -13.24 -0.88
N HIS A 87 -8.70 -13.21 -2.15
CA HIS A 87 -9.55 -12.81 -3.27
C HIS A 87 -10.74 -13.76 -3.46
N LYS A 88 -10.52 -15.08 -3.36
CA LYS A 88 -11.61 -16.08 -3.41
C LYS A 88 -12.59 -15.92 -2.24
N ALA A 89 -12.09 -15.62 -1.05
CA ALA A 89 -12.94 -15.33 0.11
C ALA A 89 -13.75 -14.05 -0.08
N ALA A 90 -13.13 -12.98 -0.57
CA ALA A 90 -13.80 -11.71 -0.92
C ALA A 90 -14.86 -11.91 -2.00
N LEU A 91 -14.60 -12.73 -3.03
CA LEU A 91 -15.59 -13.09 -4.04
C LEU A 91 -16.81 -13.79 -3.44
N ARG A 92 -16.61 -14.75 -2.53
CA ARG A 92 -17.72 -15.44 -1.84
C ARG A 92 -18.53 -14.47 -0.99
N ALA A 93 -17.85 -13.58 -0.26
CA ALA A 93 -18.49 -12.53 0.52
C ALA A 93 -19.30 -11.60 -0.38
N TRP A 94 -18.71 -11.12 -1.48
CA TRP A 94 -19.35 -10.25 -2.46
C TRP A 94 -20.59 -10.86 -3.11
N GLN A 95 -20.56 -12.16 -3.44
CA GLN A 95 -21.71 -12.89 -3.96
C GLN A 95 -22.87 -12.94 -2.94
N GLY A 96 -22.56 -12.96 -1.65
CA GLY A 96 -23.53 -12.94 -0.55
C GLY A 96 -24.17 -11.57 -0.28
N VAL A 97 -23.59 -10.48 -0.79
CA VAL A 97 -24.14 -9.12 -0.61
C VAL A 97 -25.42 -8.95 -1.42
N SER A 98 -26.43 -8.26 -0.91
CA SER A 98 -27.67 -8.04 -1.66
C SER A 98 -27.45 -7.14 -2.89
N HIS A 99 -28.18 -7.38 -4.00
CA HIS A 99 -27.97 -6.65 -5.26
C HIS A 99 -28.04 -5.11 -5.09
N LYS A 100 -29.01 -4.64 -4.29
CA LYS A 100 -29.23 -3.23 -3.97
C LYS A 100 -27.96 -2.54 -3.46
N TYR A 101 -27.20 -3.20 -2.59
CA TYR A 101 -25.99 -2.62 -2.03
C TYR A 101 -24.82 -2.71 -3.02
N ARG A 102 -24.70 -3.81 -3.78
CA ARG A 102 -23.64 -3.95 -4.79
C ARG A 102 -23.67 -2.84 -5.83
N ASP A 103 -24.86 -2.47 -6.31
CA ASP A 103 -25.01 -1.42 -7.33
C ASP A 103 -24.62 -0.04 -6.83
N ILE A 104 -24.67 0.18 -5.52
CA ILE A 104 -24.28 1.43 -4.89
C ILE A 104 -22.78 1.43 -4.61
N LEU A 105 -22.27 0.32 -4.05
CA LEU A 105 -20.84 0.17 -3.71
C LEU A 105 -19.94 0.21 -4.96
N ARG A 106 -20.43 -0.23 -6.11
CA ARG A 106 -19.71 -0.13 -7.39
C ARG A 106 -19.53 1.29 -7.92
N ARG A 107 -20.30 2.27 -7.43
CA ARG A 107 -20.24 3.65 -7.93
C ARG A 107 -18.93 4.30 -7.50
N ARG A 108 -18.12 4.74 -8.48
CA ARG A 108 -16.80 5.33 -8.21
C ARG A 108 -16.88 6.61 -7.37
N SER A 109 -17.96 7.37 -7.51
CA SER A 109 -18.22 8.58 -6.72
C SER A 109 -18.26 8.34 -5.21
N SER A 110 -18.63 7.12 -4.77
CA SER A 110 -18.71 6.75 -3.36
C SER A 110 -17.44 6.10 -2.81
N TRP A 111 -16.39 5.90 -3.62
CA TRP A 111 -15.20 5.16 -3.17
C TRP A 111 -14.49 5.86 -2.00
N HIS A 112 -14.41 7.19 -2.00
CA HIS A 112 -13.80 7.91 -0.88
C HIS A 112 -14.54 7.67 0.44
N LEU A 113 -15.89 7.75 0.41
CA LEU A 113 -16.73 7.49 1.58
C LEU A 113 -16.63 6.03 2.05
N ILE A 114 -16.58 5.10 1.09
CA ILE A 114 -16.39 3.67 1.38
C ILE A 114 -15.08 3.45 2.12
N SER A 115 -13.97 4.07 1.69
CA SER A 115 -12.67 3.95 2.37
C SER A 115 -12.76 4.38 3.83
N LEU A 116 -13.37 5.54 4.09
CA LEU A 116 -13.50 6.09 5.45
C LEU A 116 -14.35 5.23 6.38
N PHE A 117 -15.44 4.67 5.87
CA PHE A 117 -16.29 3.76 6.66
C PHE A 117 -15.62 2.40 6.87
N GLU A 118 -14.94 1.90 5.84
CA GLU A 118 -14.25 0.62 5.86
C GLU A 118 -13.07 0.62 6.85
N GLU A 119 -12.28 1.69 6.91
CA GLU A 119 -11.21 1.84 7.90
C GLU A 119 -11.73 1.67 9.33
N LYS A 120 -12.84 2.33 9.67
CA LYS A 120 -13.48 2.20 10.99
C LYS A 120 -14.01 0.80 11.27
N ILE A 121 -14.56 0.14 10.25
CA ILE A 121 -15.05 -1.24 10.36
C ILE A 121 -13.89 -2.23 10.56
N ILE A 122 -12.78 -2.04 9.84
CA ILE A 122 -11.58 -2.87 9.98
C ILE A 122 -10.98 -2.70 11.37
N SER A 123 -10.83 -1.47 11.85
CA SER A 123 -10.37 -1.22 13.22
C SER A 123 -11.28 -1.91 14.23
N PHE A 124 -12.60 -1.79 14.09
CA PHE A 124 -13.55 -2.49 14.96
C PHE A 124 -13.39 -4.02 14.91
N LEU A 125 -13.20 -4.61 13.73
CA LEU A 125 -12.96 -6.05 13.60
C LEU A 125 -11.71 -6.50 14.35
N GLU A 126 -10.64 -5.71 14.34
CA GLU A 126 -9.43 -5.98 15.14
C GLU A 126 -9.71 -5.93 16.65
N GLU A 127 -10.55 -4.99 17.10
CA GLU A 127 -10.97 -4.90 18.50
C GLU A 127 -11.86 -6.07 18.92
N VAL A 128 -12.74 -6.54 18.03
CA VAL A 128 -13.61 -7.71 18.24
C VAL A 128 -12.75 -8.97 18.35
N VAL A 129 -11.75 -9.15 17.48
CA VAL A 129 -10.80 -10.28 17.57
C VAL A 129 -10.01 -10.23 18.89
N SER A 130 -9.69 -9.03 19.36
CA SER A 130 -9.04 -8.81 20.67
C SER A 130 -10.00 -8.97 21.86
N GLY A 131 -11.30 -9.16 21.63
CA GLY A 131 -12.33 -9.28 22.68
C GLY A 131 -12.65 -7.98 23.42
N ARG A 132 -12.25 -6.81 22.88
CA ARG A 132 -12.38 -5.50 23.56
C ARG A 132 -13.70 -4.78 23.26
N SER A 133 -14.35 -5.10 22.14
CA SER A 133 -15.59 -4.43 21.72
C SER A 133 -16.56 -5.44 21.11
N GLU A 134 -17.85 -5.27 21.38
CA GLU A 134 -18.94 -6.09 20.82
C GLU A 134 -19.79 -5.31 19.80
N TYR A 135 -19.83 -3.98 19.92
CA TYR A 135 -20.70 -3.11 19.12
C TYR A 135 -19.93 -1.91 18.58
N LEU A 136 -20.22 -1.54 17.32
CA LEU A 136 -19.76 -0.30 16.71
C LEU A 136 -20.97 0.60 16.41
N TYR A 137 -20.87 1.86 16.79
CA TYR A 137 -21.90 2.87 16.55
C TYR A 137 -21.43 3.91 15.53
N PHE A 138 -22.22 4.15 14.49
CA PHE A 138 -22.06 5.31 13.63
C PHE A 138 -23.21 6.29 13.86
N ASN A 139 -22.88 7.57 14.04
CA ASN A 139 -23.84 8.65 13.97
C ASN A 139 -23.90 9.14 12.51
N VAL A 140 -25.02 8.89 11.82
CA VAL A 140 -25.17 9.21 10.40
C VAL A 140 -26.54 9.81 10.11
N GLU A 141 -26.52 11.06 9.67
CA GLU A 141 -27.71 11.81 9.27
C GLU A 141 -28.25 11.36 7.90
N ASP A 142 -27.35 11.20 6.92
CA ASP A 142 -27.71 10.90 5.54
C ASP A 142 -28.12 9.42 5.33
N ALA A 143 -29.26 9.23 4.69
CA ALA A 143 -29.78 7.92 4.32
C ALA A 143 -28.86 7.16 3.35
N TYR A 144 -28.17 7.87 2.46
CA TYR A 144 -27.26 7.25 1.49
C TYR A 144 -26.01 6.68 2.19
N HIS A 145 -25.40 7.43 3.11
CA HIS A 145 -24.32 6.93 3.94
C HIS A 145 -24.72 5.70 4.76
N ARG A 146 -25.93 5.69 5.33
CA ARG A 146 -26.43 4.49 6.04
C ARG A 146 -26.51 3.28 5.12
N LEU A 147 -26.95 3.48 3.88
CA LEU A 147 -27.08 2.43 2.88
C LEU A 147 -25.71 1.85 2.47
N LEU A 148 -24.67 2.70 2.35
CA LEU A 148 -23.29 2.26 2.13
C LEU A 148 -22.77 1.40 3.28
N ILE A 149 -22.96 1.87 4.51
CA ILE A 149 -22.50 1.15 5.72
C ILE A 149 -23.20 -0.21 5.82
N HIS A 150 -24.51 -0.28 5.56
CA HIS A 150 -25.23 -1.55 5.52
C HIS A 150 -24.62 -2.54 4.53
N GLY A 151 -24.29 -2.08 3.31
CA GLY A 151 -23.63 -2.89 2.30
C GLY A 151 -22.24 -3.37 2.72
N LEU A 152 -21.43 -2.49 3.31
CA LEU A 152 -20.09 -2.83 3.82
C LEU A 152 -20.16 -3.85 4.96
N CYS A 153 -21.11 -3.69 5.87
CA CYS A 153 -21.35 -4.67 6.91
C CYS A 153 -21.72 -6.03 6.31
N GLU A 154 -22.58 -6.09 5.30
CA GLU A 154 -22.95 -7.36 4.67
C GLU A 154 -21.74 -8.05 4.01
N PHE A 155 -20.87 -7.28 3.35
CA PHE A 155 -19.63 -7.78 2.76
C PHE A 155 -18.68 -8.35 3.83
N HIS A 156 -18.48 -7.63 4.93
CA HIS A 156 -17.66 -8.09 6.06
C HIS A 156 -18.39 -9.12 6.94
N GLY A 157 -19.59 -9.59 6.60
CA GLY A 157 -20.31 -10.56 7.42
C GLY A 157 -20.68 -10.02 8.81
N LEU A 158 -20.92 -8.72 8.91
CA LEU A 158 -21.47 -8.02 10.06
C LEU A 158 -22.99 -7.85 9.90
N VAL A 159 -23.67 -7.60 11.01
CA VAL A 159 -25.09 -7.27 11.09
C VAL A 159 -25.21 -5.82 11.50
N SER A 160 -25.84 -5.02 10.66
CA SER A 160 -26.09 -3.60 10.90
C SER A 160 -27.57 -3.36 11.16
N LYS A 161 -27.89 -2.56 12.19
CA LYS A 161 -29.24 -2.16 12.55
C LYS A 161 -29.29 -0.64 12.71
N THR A 162 -30.21 0.00 12.00
CA THR A 162 -30.47 1.43 12.19
C THR A 162 -31.39 1.60 13.40
N ILE A 163 -31.00 2.50 14.30
CA ILE A 163 -31.72 2.91 15.51
C ILE A 163 -32.04 4.39 15.31
N SER A 164 -33.32 4.69 15.07
CA SER A 164 -33.79 6.07 15.03
C SER A 164 -33.86 6.61 16.45
N ASN A 165 -33.08 7.65 16.75
CA ASN A 165 -33.31 8.46 17.94
C ASN A 165 -34.43 9.45 17.63
N ILE A 166 -35.59 9.23 18.24
CA ILE A 166 -36.66 10.24 18.25
C ILE A 166 -36.31 11.18 19.39
N GLU A 167 -35.89 12.39 19.06
CA GLU A 167 -35.70 13.43 20.07
C GLU A 167 -37.07 13.86 20.61
N SER A 168 -37.13 14.27 21.88
CA SER A 168 -38.35 14.65 22.59
C SER A 168 -39.13 15.83 21.97
N ASP A 169 -38.54 16.51 20.98
CA ASP A 169 -39.11 17.66 20.25
C ASP A 169 -39.74 17.27 18.89
N GLY A 170 -39.81 15.98 18.55
CA GLY A 170 -40.37 15.51 17.27
C GLY A 170 -39.49 15.79 16.05
N SER A 171 -38.31 16.38 16.24
CA SER A 171 -37.23 16.41 15.26
C SER A 171 -36.72 14.99 15.01
N ILE A 172 -36.53 14.63 13.74
CA ILE A 172 -35.88 13.38 13.35
C ILE A 172 -34.38 13.55 13.61
N GLY A 173 -33.95 13.26 14.83
CA GLY A 173 -32.54 13.22 15.20
C GLY A 173 -31.77 12.20 14.39
N CYS A 174 -30.44 12.38 14.32
CA CYS A 174 -29.54 11.55 13.54
C CYS A 174 -29.75 10.05 13.86
N ALA A 175 -29.84 9.20 12.83
CA ALA A 175 -30.06 7.78 13.06
C ALA A 175 -28.72 7.09 13.37
N ASN A 176 -28.67 6.38 14.49
CA ASN A 176 -27.49 5.64 14.92
C ASN A 176 -27.48 4.26 14.27
N LEU A 177 -26.34 3.84 13.72
CA LEU A 177 -26.15 2.50 13.19
C LEU A 177 -25.40 1.66 14.21
N MET A 178 -26.05 0.62 14.74
CA MET A 178 -25.42 -0.37 15.58
C MET A 178 -24.98 -1.56 14.73
N ILE A 179 -23.70 -1.87 14.79
CA ILE A 179 -23.08 -2.95 14.04
C ILE A 179 -22.56 -3.99 15.02
N LYS A 180 -22.84 -5.26 14.74
CA LYS A 180 -22.38 -6.41 15.51
C LYS A 180 -21.92 -7.53 14.57
N PRO A 181 -21.00 -8.40 14.98
CA PRO A 181 -20.61 -9.53 14.14
C PRO A 181 -21.73 -10.56 13.94
N LYS A 182 -21.82 -11.16 12.75
CA LYS A 182 -22.81 -12.20 12.41
C LYS A 182 -22.40 -13.57 12.96
N GLY A 183 -22.44 -13.70 14.28
CA GLY A 183 -22.16 -14.94 15.01
C GLY A 183 -20.66 -15.31 15.09
N LYS A 184 -20.24 -15.91 16.20
CA LYS A 184 -18.83 -16.22 16.48
C LYS A 184 -18.19 -17.12 15.41
N ASN A 185 -18.93 -18.09 14.86
CA ASN A 185 -18.40 -19.07 13.91
C ASN A 185 -18.16 -18.54 12.50
N ARG A 186 -18.83 -17.44 12.09
CA ARG A 186 -18.74 -16.91 10.72
C ARG A 186 -17.60 -15.91 10.55
N ILE A 187 -17.18 -15.28 11.65
CA ILE A 187 -15.93 -14.53 11.73
C ILE A 187 -14.75 -15.51 11.68
N ILE A 188 -14.87 -16.71 12.27
CA ILE A 188 -13.73 -17.61 12.45
C ILE A 188 -13.51 -18.55 11.23
N GLN A 189 -14.53 -18.78 10.40
CA GLN A 189 -14.42 -19.66 9.24
C GLN A 189 -14.11 -18.88 7.95
N GLU A 190 -12.82 -18.62 7.75
CA GLU A 190 -12.08 -18.41 6.48
C GLU A 190 -11.70 -17.01 5.95
N PRO A 191 -12.36 -15.86 6.20
CA PRO A 191 -11.80 -14.56 5.78
C PRO A 191 -10.83 -13.91 6.79
N TYR A 192 -10.84 -14.34 8.05
CA TYR A 192 -10.28 -13.58 9.18
C TYR A 192 -9.09 -14.23 9.90
N GLN A 193 -8.42 -15.21 9.30
CA GLN A 193 -7.09 -15.66 9.78
C GLN A 193 -5.98 -14.62 9.46
N GLY A 194 -6.35 -13.34 9.35
CA GLY A 194 -5.51 -12.20 9.00
C GLY A 194 -6.37 -10.95 8.76
N VAL A 195 -5.74 -9.85 8.31
CA VAL A 195 -6.45 -8.60 7.97
C VAL A 195 -7.42 -8.86 6.80
N PRO A 196 -8.73 -8.57 6.95
CA PRO A 196 -9.72 -8.77 5.90
C PRO A 196 -9.37 -7.93 4.66
N MET A 197 -9.65 -8.46 3.47
CA MET A 197 -9.42 -7.73 2.22
C MET A 197 -10.38 -6.52 2.14
N PRO A 198 -9.88 -5.29 1.96
CA PRO A 198 -10.73 -4.13 1.76
C PRO A 198 -11.57 -4.28 0.48
N LEU A 199 -12.83 -3.87 0.54
CA LEU A 199 -13.76 -3.92 -0.57
C LEU A 199 -13.22 -3.12 -1.77
N LEU A 200 -12.65 -1.94 -1.54
CA LEU A 200 -12.10 -1.13 -2.62
C LEU A 200 -10.93 -1.83 -3.32
N HIS A 201 -10.05 -2.47 -2.57
CA HIS A 201 -8.94 -3.25 -3.14
C HIS A 201 -9.46 -4.40 -4.01
N PHE A 202 -10.50 -5.10 -3.52
CA PHE A 202 -11.19 -6.14 -4.28
C PHE A 202 -11.85 -5.59 -5.55
N LEU A 203 -12.58 -4.48 -5.48
CA LEU A 203 -13.28 -3.88 -6.62
C LEU A 203 -12.30 -3.34 -7.69
N VAL A 204 -11.18 -2.75 -7.29
CA VAL A 204 -10.13 -2.31 -8.22
C VAL A 204 -9.45 -3.50 -8.90
N GLY A 205 -9.23 -4.61 -8.18
CA GLY A 205 -8.73 -5.84 -8.77
C GLY A 205 -9.70 -6.44 -9.80
N ALA A 206 -11.01 -6.39 -9.53
CA ALA A 206 -12.04 -6.85 -10.46
C ALA A 206 -12.10 -6.03 -11.77
N ASP A 207 -11.84 -4.71 -11.69
CA ASP A 207 -11.83 -3.81 -12.85
C ASP A 207 -10.62 -4.07 -13.76
N LYS A 208 -9.45 -4.38 -13.18
CA LYS A 208 -8.23 -4.75 -13.93
C LYS A 208 -8.31 -6.15 -14.56
N GLY A 209 -9.19 -7.02 -14.05
CA GLY A 209 -9.43 -8.37 -14.54
C GLY A 209 -10.57 -8.48 -15.55
N ALA A 210 -11.23 -7.38 -15.93
CA ALA A 210 -12.22 -7.39 -16.99
C ALA A 210 -11.51 -7.55 -18.34
N PRO A 211 -11.67 -8.67 -19.08
CA PRO A 211 -11.38 -8.63 -20.49
C PRO A 211 -12.35 -7.62 -21.11
N LEU A 212 -11.85 -6.82 -22.03
CA LEU A 212 -12.64 -6.10 -23.03
C LEU A 212 -13.60 -7.12 -23.69
N ALA A 213 -14.78 -7.30 -23.10
CA ALA A 213 -15.89 -7.97 -23.74
C ALA A 213 -16.37 -7.02 -24.83
N ALA A 214 -15.80 -7.23 -26.02
CA ALA A 214 -16.31 -6.94 -27.34
C ALA A 214 -17.46 -5.92 -27.42
N SER A 215 -17.10 -4.74 -27.92
CA SER A 215 -17.91 -4.10 -28.96
C SER A 215 -18.29 -5.14 -30.01
N GLY A 216 -19.59 -5.37 -30.22
CA GLY A 216 -20.09 -6.10 -31.39
C GLY A 216 -21.29 -7.01 -31.12
N ALA A 217 -22.49 -6.41 -31.13
CA ALA A 217 -23.65 -6.82 -31.93
C ALA A 217 -24.77 -5.79 -31.75
#